data_AF-A0A4R9LXQ3-F1
#
_entry.id   AF-A0A4R9LXQ3-F1
#
_cell.length_a   1.000
_cell.length_b   1.000
_cell.length_c   1.000
_cell.angle_alpha   90.00
_cell.angle_beta   90.00
_cell.angle_gamma   90.00
#
_symmetry.space_group_name_H-M   'P 1'
#
loop_
_entity.id
_entity.type
_entity.pdbx_description
1 polymer ?
#
loop_
_entity_poly.entity_id
_entity_poly.type
_entity_poly.pdbx_seq_one_letter_code
_entity_poly.pdbx_strand_id
1 'polypeptide(L)'
;MASQNNHQDAASRKKGGLRGAFQDLINKLMAYWEVMVLYIEKNLGLFIRNLVISSIWVFSSLFFIFIALLYFSYGIFLSLQKFVAGGDPILSSFATGGICLIIAVLLVEVVLKKK
;
A
#
# COMPACT_ATOMS: atom_id res chain seq x y z
N MET A 1 -60.08 6.84 -55.10
CA MET A 1 -58.71 6.43 -55.45
C MET A 1 -57.84 6.65 -54.21
N ALA A 2 -57.68 5.60 -53.39
CA ALA A 2 -56.49 4.73 -53.31
C ALA A 2 -55.29 5.49 -52.70
N SER A 3 -55.08 5.42 -51.37
CA SER A 3 -54.41 4.36 -50.58
C SER A 3 -52.91 4.63 -50.39
N GLN A 4 -52.48 4.47 -49.12
CA GLN A 4 -51.10 4.27 -48.65
C GLN A 4 -50.13 5.46 -48.65
N ASN A 5 -49.83 5.96 -47.44
CA ASN A 5 -48.45 6.32 -47.04
C ASN A 5 -48.25 6.14 -45.52
N ASN A 6 -48.77 5.05 -44.97
CA ASN A 6 -48.14 4.40 -43.82
C ASN A 6 -47.10 3.45 -44.42
N HIS A 7 -45.81 3.77 -44.35
CA HIS A 7 -44.67 2.83 -44.38
C HIS A 7 -43.35 3.56 -44.68
N GLN A 8 -42.84 4.40 -43.78
CA GLN A 8 -41.39 4.69 -43.74
C GLN A 8 -40.76 4.73 -42.34
N ASP A 9 -41.46 4.28 -41.29
CA ASP A 9 -40.87 4.04 -39.95
C ASP A 9 -40.27 2.63 -39.76
N ALA A 10 -40.08 1.87 -40.85
CA ALA A 10 -39.76 0.44 -40.74
C ALA A 10 -38.54 -0.03 -41.57
N ALA A 11 -37.64 0.87 -41.98
CA ALA A 11 -36.59 0.51 -42.94
C ALA A 11 -35.14 0.89 -42.56
N SER A 12 -34.84 1.17 -41.28
CA SER A 12 -33.44 1.20 -40.79
C SER A 12 -33.11 0.06 -39.82
N ARG A 13 -33.88 -1.03 -39.88
CA ARG A 13 -33.66 -2.25 -39.10
C ARG A 13 -33.18 -3.37 -40.02
N LYS A 14 -31.91 -3.33 -40.43
CA LYS A 14 -31.04 -4.45 -40.88
C LYS A 14 -30.04 -3.97 -41.92
N LYS A 15 -28.79 -3.69 -41.52
CA LYS A 15 -27.58 -3.97 -42.31
C LYS A 15 -26.33 -3.75 -41.46
N GLY A 16 -25.98 -4.80 -40.73
CA GLY A 16 -24.87 -4.87 -39.79
C GLY A 16 -25.25 -5.87 -38.71
N GLY A 17 -25.01 -7.17 -38.94
CA GLY A 17 -25.42 -8.25 -38.04
C GLY A 17 -24.79 -8.18 -36.65
N LEU A 18 -24.84 -9.28 -35.89
CA LEU A 18 -24.25 -9.44 -34.55
C LEU A 18 -22.84 -8.81 -34.44
N ARG A 19 -22.04 -8.95 -35.50
CA ARG A 19 -20.69 -8.38 -35.63
C ARG A 19 -20.64 -6.84 -35.60
N GLY A 20 -21.61 -6.15 -36.22
CA GLY A 20 -21.72 -4.69 -36.17
C GLY A 20 -22.17 -4.18 -34.81
N ALA A 21 -23.10 -4.89 -34.16
CA ALA A 21 -23.48 -4.60 -32.78
C ALA A 21 -22.31 -4.81 -31.79
N PHE A 22 -21.50 -5.85 -31.98
CA PHE A 22 -20.28 -6.08 -31.19
C PHE A 22 -19.22 -5.00 -31.41
N GLN A 23 -19.02 -4.56 -32.66
CA GLN A 23 -18.09 -3.46 -32.95
C GLN A 23 -18.54 -2.14 -32.33
N ASP A 24 -19.84 -1.84 -32.37
CA ASP A 24 -20.39 -0.66 -31.71
C ASP A 24 -20.24 -0.74 -30.18
N LEU A 25 -20.39 -1.93 -29.60
CA LEU A 25 -20.19 -2.18 -28.18
C LEU A 25 -18.73 -2.01 -27.76
N ILE A 26 -17.78 -2.54 -28.55
CA ILE A 26 -16.33 -2.39 -28.30
C ILE A 26 -15.93 -0.92 -28.44
N ASN A 27 -16.45 -0.20 -29.43
CA ASN A 27 -16.15 1.23 -29.59
C ASN A 27 -16.66 2.05 -28.41
N LYS A 28 -17.88 1.77 -27.92
CA LYS A 28 -18.42 2.42 -26.71
C LYS A 28 -17.62 2.06 -25.45
N LEU A 29 -17.16 0.81 -25.34
CA LEU A 29 -16.33 0.36 -24.23
C LEU A 29 -14.98 1.06 -24.22
N MET A 30 -14.32 1.17 -25.39
CA MET A 30 -13.05 1.89 -25.54
C MET A 30 -13.22 3.38 -25.22
N ALA A 31 -14.28 4.02 -25.71
CA ALA A 31 -14.57 5.41 -25.40
C ALA A 31 -14.80 5.64 -23.89
N TYR A 32 -15.49 4.72 -23.22
CA TYR A 32 -15.70 4.80 -21.76
C TYR A 32 -14.40 4.53 -20.98
N TRP A 33 -13.61 3.56 -21.45
CA TRP A 33 -12.31 3.22 -20.86
C TRP A 33 -11.34 4.40 -20.91
N GLU A 34 -11.26 5.10 -22.04
CA GLU A 34 -10.39 6.25 -22.23
C GLU A 34 -10.70 7.39 -21.25
N VAL A 35 -11.99 7.67 -21.03
CA VAL A 35 -12.43 8.64 -20.02
C VAL A 35 -12.04 8.16 -18.61
N MET A 36 -12.23 6.88 -18.30
CA MET A 36 -11.83 6.30 -17.00
C MET A 36 -10.32 6.42 -16.73
N VAL A 37 -9.48 6.15 -17.73
CA VAL A 37 -8.02 6.29 -17.62
C VAL A 37 -7.62 7.75 -17.36
N LEU A 38 -8.24 8.70 -18.05
CA LEU A 38 -8.03 10.14 -17.82
C LEU A 38 -8.37 10.58 -16.39
N TYR A 39 -9.41 10.01 -15.79
CA TYR A 39 -9.76 10.28 -14.39
C TYR A 39 -8.75 9.68 -13.40
N ILE A 40 -8.30 8.46 -13.66
CA ILE A 40 -7.30 7.78 -12.83
C ILE A 40 -5.98 8.55 -12.86
N GLU A 41 -5.51 8.97 -14.03
CA GLU A 41 -4.24 9.69 -14.19
C GLU A 41 -4.25 11.03 -13.45
N LYS A 42 -5.38 11.76 -13.48
CA LYS A 42 -5.57 13.00 -12.71
C LYS A 42 -5.48 12.80 -11.19
N ASN A 43 -5.96 11.67 -10.67
CA ASN A 43 -5.98 11.41 -9.24
C ASN A 43 -4.69 10.72 -8.73
N LEU A 44 -3.99 9.98 -9.60
CA LEU A 44 -2.78 9.24 -9.26
C LEU A 44 -1.62 10.15 -8.85
N GLY A 45 -1.45 11.30 -9.51
CA GLY A 45 -0.34 12.22 -9.21
C GLY A 45 -0.37 12.75 -7.77
N LEU A 46 -1.55 13.13 -7.28
CA LEU A 46 -1.73 13.57 -5.89
C LEU A 46 -1.53 12.43 -4.90
N PHE A 47 -2.09 11.26 -5.21
CA PHE A 47 -1.95 10.07 -4.36
C PHE A 47 -0.49 9.63 -4.22
N ILE A 48 0.24 9.52 -5.34
CA ILE A 48 1.66 9.14 -5.36
C ILE A 48 2.50 10.17 -4.62
N ARG A 49 2.28 11.48 -4.83
CA ARG A 49 3.03 12.52 -4.12
C ARG A 49 2.82 12.44 -2.61
N ASN A 50 1.58 12.24 -2.17
CA ASN A 50 1.28 12.13 -0.74
C ASN A 50 1.85 10.84 -0.14
N LEU A 51 1.82 9.74 -0.90
CA LEU A 51 2.42 8.46 -0.52
C LEU A 51 3.95 8.58 -0.39
N VAL A 52 4.61 9.26 -1.33
CA VAL A 52 6.07 9.49 -1.27
C VAL A 52 6.46 10.35 -0.07
N ILE A 53 5.76 11.46 0.17
CA ILE A 53 6.04 12.34 1.33
C ILE A 53 5.79 11.57 2.63
N SER A 54 4.66 10.87 2.73
CA SER A 54 4.35 10.06 3.91
C SER A 54 5.37 8.95 4.10
N SER A 55 5.82 8.30 3.03
CA SER A 55 6.84 7.24 3.07
C SER A 55 8.16 7.77 3.62
N ILE A 56 8.60 8.96 3.17
CA ILE A 56 9.82 9.62 3.68
C ILE A 56 9.73 9.89 5.18
N TRP A 57 8.58 10.38 5.66
CA TRP A 57 8.36 10.65 7.08
C TRP A 57 8.34 9.37 7.92
N VAL A 58 7.69 8.31 7.42
CA VAL A 58 7.68 6.99 8.06
C VAL A 58 9.10 6.44 8.14
N PHE A 59 9.85 6.50 7.04
CA PHE A 59 11.22 6.01 6.98
C PHE A 59 12.15 6.78 7.92
N SER A 60 12.02 8.11 7.96
CA SER A 60 12.76 8.97 8.87
C SER A 60 12.45 8.64 10.33
N SER A 61 11.16 8.49 10.68
CA SER A 61 10.75 8.13 12.04
C SER A 61 11.27 6.75 12.43
N LEU A 62 11.19 5.77 11.52
CA LEU A 62 11.72 4.43 11.75
C LEU A 62 13.24 4.45 12.00
N PHE A 63 13.97 5.25 11.23
CA PHE A 63 15.41 5.45 11.42
C PHE A 63 15.74 6.01 12.81
N PHE A 64 15.00 7.03 13.27
CA PHE A 64 15.18 7.57 14.63
C PHE A 64 14.83 6.55 15.73
N ILE A 65 13.79 5.74 15.53
CA ILE A 65 13.42 4.67 16.47
C ILE A 65 14.57 3.65 16.60
N PHE A 66 15.17 3.23 15.48
CA PHE A 66 16.31 2.31 15.50
C PHE A 66 17.52 2.92 16.21
N ILE A 67 17.83 4.19 15.96
CA ILE A 67 18.90 4.89 16.68
C ILE A 67 18.62 4.92 18.19
N ALA A 68 17.40 5.31 18.59
CA ALA A 68 17.02 5.36 19.99
C ALA A 68 17.15 3.99 20.67
N LEU A 69 16.72 2.91 20.00
CA LEU A 69 16.86 1.53 20.47
C LEU A 69 18.33 1.13 20.68
N LEU A 70 19.22 1.49 19.75
CA LEU A 70 20.65 1.21 19.89
C LEU A 70 21.26 1.94 21.09
N TYR A 71 20.99 3.23 21.24
CA TYR A 71 21.48 4.02 22.39
C TYR A 71 20.91 3.51 23.71
N PHE A 72 19.63 3.13 23.73
CA PHE A 72 18.99 2.57 24.91
C PHE A 72 19.62 1.22 25.30
N SER A 73 19.82 0.31 24.34
CA SER A 73 20.52 -0.96 24.54
C SER A 73 21.93 -0.75 25.08
N TYR A 74 22.67 0.22 24.53
CA TYR A 74 24.01 0.56 24.99
C TYR A 74 24.02 1.17 26.41
N GLY A 75 23.04 2.00 26.74
CA GLY A 75 22.86 2.55 28.09
C GLY A 75 22.56 1.46 29.13
N ILE A 76 21.73 0.46 28.77
CA ILE A 76 21.48 -0.72 29.60
C ILE A 76 22.78 -1.50 29.80
N PHE A 77 23.54 -1.72 28.73
CA PHE A 77 24.83 -2.41 28.80
C PHE A 77 25.80 -1.74 29.77
N LEU A 78 26.00 -0.42 29.65
CA LEU A 78 26.87 0.33 30.55
C LEU A 78 26.38 0.31 32.00
N SER A 79 25.06 0.40 32.20
CA SER A 79 24.46 0.35 33.54
C SER A 79 24.67 -1.01 34.19
N LEU A 80 24.45 -2.09 33.44
CA LEU A 80 24.71 -3.46 33.91
C LEU A 80 26.20 -3.68 34.15
N GLN A 81 27.07 -3.21 33.26
CA GLN A 81 28.51 -3.30 33.43
C GLN A 81 28.96 -2.63 34.72
N LYS A 82 28.45 -1.42 35.02
CA LYS A 82 28.85 -0.65 36.20
C LYS A 82 28.29 -1.20 37.51
N PHE A 83 27.00 -1.54 37.57
CA PHE A 83 26.30 -1.79 38.83
C PHE A 83 26.04 -3.26 39.14
N VAL A 84 25.94 -4.11 38.11
CA VAL A 84 25.54 -5.52 38.28
C VAL A 84 26.72 -6.47 38.04
N ALA A 85 27.52 -6.21 37.02
CA ALA A 85 28.62 -7.07 36.61
C ALA A 85 29.98 -6.67 37.21
N GLY A 86 30.04 -5.67 38.09
CA GLY A 86 31.29 -5.24 38.75
C GLY A 86 32.38 -4.81 37.76
N GLY A 87 32.00 -4.33 36.58
CA GLY A 87 32.91 -3.94 35.49
C GLY A 87 33.12 -5.02 34.42
N ASP A 88 32.68 -6.27 34.63
CA ASP A 88 32.86 -7.37 33.69
C ASP A 88 32.05 -7.16 32.39
N PRO A 89 32.71 -6.94 31.23
CA PRO A 89 32.04 -6.71 29.96
C PRO A 89 31.32 -7.94 29.41
N ILE A 90 31.77 -9.15 29.78
CA ILE A 90 31.22 -10.40 29.25
C ILE A 90 29.85 -10.63 29.88
N LEU A 91 29.78 -10.59 31.21
CA LEU A 91 28.54 -10.80 31.95
C LEU A 91 27.49 -9.73 31.62
N SER A 92 27.90 -8.46 31.48
CA SER A 92 26.98 -7.38 31.08
C SER A 92 26.49 -7.54 29.65
N SER A 93 27.32 -8.04 28.72
CA SER A 93 26.91 -8.33 27.34
C SER A 93 25.86 -9.43 27.30
N PHE A 94 26.06 -10.52 28.04
CA PHE A 94 25.10 -11.62 28.13
C PHE A 94 23.78 -11.19 28.76
N ALA A 95 23.83 -10.41 29.84
CA ALA A 95 22.63 -9.90 30.50
C ALA A 95 21.83 -8.95 29.59
N THR A 96 22.51 -8.02 28.91
CA THR A 96 21.86 -7.08 27.98
C THR A 96 21.26 -7.81 26.78
N GLY A 97 22.03 -8.73 26.19
CA GLY A 97 21.58 -9.56 25.07
C GLY A 97 20.38 -10.42 25.44
N GLY A 98 20.39 -11.03 26.63
CA GLY A 98 19.29 -11.84 27.14
C GLY A 98 18.00 -11.05 27.35
N ILE A 99 18.08 -9.87 27.97
CA ILE A 99 16.93 -8.98 28.16
C ILE A 99 16.36 -8.54 26.80
N CYS A 100 17.22 -8.14 25.86
CA CYS A 100 16.79 -7.78 24.50
C CYS A 100 16.13 -8.96 23.77
N LEU A 101 16.61 -10.18 23.95
CA LEU A 101 16.01 -11.39 23.37
C LEU A 101 14.59 -11.62 23.92
N ILE A 102 14.42 -11.54 25.24
CA ILE A 102 13.09 -11.68 25.87
C ILE A 102 12.12 -10.62 25.34
N ILE A 103 12.55 -9.36 25.28
CA ILE A 103 11.73 -8.27 24.73
C ILE A 103 11.36 -8.54 23.26
N ALA A 104 12.32 -9.01 22.45
CA ALA A 104 12.08 -9.33 21.05
C ALA A 104 11.04 -10.45 20.89
N VAL A 105 11.13 -11.52 21.69
CA VAL A 105 10.16 -12.62 21.67
C VAL A 105 8.76 -12.12 22.06
N LEU A 106 8.65 -11.31 23.11
CA LEU A 106 7.37 -10.72 23.53
C LEU A 106 6.76 -9.83 22.43
N LEU A 107 7.57 -9.01 21.76
CA LEU A 107 7.14 -8.19 20.64
C LEU A 107 6.64 -9.04 19.46
N VAL A 108 7.37 -10.11 19.11
CA VAL A 108 6.95 -11.05 18.06
C VAL A 108 5.63 -11.72 18.43
N GLU A 109 5.46 -12.16 19.67
CA GLU A 109 4.18 -12.70 20.14
C GLU A 109 3.03 -11.69 20.03
N VAL A 110 3.24 -10.44 20.44
CA VAL A 110 2.22 -9.38 20.36
C VAL A 110 1.84 -9.09 18.90
N VAL A 111 2.83 -9.03 18.01
CA VAL A 111 2.61 -8.81 16.56
C VAL A 111 1.83 -9.98 15.95
N LEU A 112 2.15 -11.22 16.31
CA LEU A 112 1.49 -12.42 15.78
C LEU A 112 0.09 -12.64 16.37
N LYS A 113 -0.15 -12.25 17.63
CA LYS A 113 -1.47 -12.32 18.28
C LYS A 113 -2.45 -11.23 17.84
N LYS A 114 -2.00 -10.22 17.08
CA LYS A 114 -2.86 -9.17 16.49
C LYS A 114 -3.49 -9.56 15.13
N LYS A 115 -3.75 -10.85 14.94
CA LYS A 115 -4.51 -11.42 13.83
C LYS A 115 -5.74 -12.12 14.37
#